data_AF-A0A846EUG5-F1
#
_entry.id   AF-A0A846EUG5-F1
#
_cell.length_a   1.000
_cell.length_b   1.000
_cell.length_c   1.000
_cell.angle_alpha   90.00
_cell.angle_beta   90.00
_cell.angle_gamma   90.00
#
_symmetry.space_group_name_H-M   'P 1'
#
loop_
_entity.id
_entity.type
_entity.pdbx_description
1 polymer ?
#
loop_
_entity_poly.entity_id
_entity_poly.type
_entity_poly.pdbx_seq_one_letter_code
_entity_poly.pdbx_strand_id
1 'polypeptide(L)'
;MIDSYIYVIIALLPLAAFILLFQVNPYDALIIRAILGAVAALVYAVLGAADVALTEALVGTMLAITLYVVAVRSSLVMRLGIVKGVEVEADSDFTKLISKIRQTINKYHLRLELVEYPNKQALEWALIGKEVHAICSKSETSKPGSEPTYQTSIRVHRLFEIMETELTSAKTIVTYITVPNLEGKH
;
A
#
# COMPACT_ATOMS: atom_id res chain seq x y z
N MET A 1 -9.17 48.92 3.07
CA MET A 1 -7.82 48.34 2.94
C MET A 1 -7.94 46.90 3.38
N ILE A 2 -7.50 45.93 2.57
CA ILE A 2 -7.41 44.54 3.02
C ILE A 2 -6.33 44.51 4.10
N ASP A 3 -6.70 44.06 5.29
CA ASP A 3 -5.76 43.99 6.40
C ASP A 3 -4.61 43.04 6.08
N SER A 4 -3.41 43.38 6.54
CA SER A 4 -2.18 42.62 6.22
C SER A 4 -2.27 41.14 6.60
N TYR A 5 -3.08 40.77 7.60
CA TYR A 5 -3.24 39.37 8.02
C TYR A 5 -3.96 38.51 6.96
N ILE A 6 -4.82 39.10 6.12
CA ILE A 6 -5.57 38.37 5.09
C ILE A 6 -4.59 37.82 4.04
N TYR A 7 -3.58 38.61 3.66
CA TYR A 7 -2.53 38.15 2.74
C TYR A 7 -1.73 36.99 3.31
N VAL A 8 -1.46 36.99 4.62
CA VAL A 8 -0.76 35.88 5.30
C VAL A 8 -1.61 34.61 5.26
N ILE A 9 -2.92 34.70 5.54
CA ILE A 9 -3.83 33.56 5.49
C ILE A 9 -3.93 33.00 4.06
N ILE A 10 -4.06 33.86 3.05
CA ILE A 10 -4.13 33.44 1.65
C ILE A 10 -2.82 32.77 1.21
N ALA A 11 -1.66 33.27 1.66
CA ALA A 11 -0.35 32.69 1.34
C ALA A 11 -0.14 31.28 1.92
N LEU A 12 -0.87 30.90 2.98
CA LEU A 12 -0.82 29.53 3.53
C LEU A 12 -1.38 28.49 2.54
N LEU A 13 -2.33 28.85 1.67
CA LEU A 13 -2.90 27.93 0.67
C LEU A 13 -1.85 27.38 -0.31
N PRO A 14 -1.16 28.21 -1.11
CA PRO A 14 -0.15 27.70 -2.05
C PRO A 14 1.02 27.03 -1.32
N LEU A 15 1.36 27.48 -0.11
CA LEU A 15 2.39 26.84 0.71
C LEU A 15 1.99 25.41 1.10
N ALA A 16 0.79 25.22 1.66
CA ALA A 16 0.30 23.89 2.06
C ALA A 16 0.12 22.98 0.83
N ALA A 17 -0.35 23.54 -0.29
CA ALA A 17 -0.47 22.80 -1.55
C ALA A 17 0.91 22.34 -2.07
N PHE A 18 1.93 23.20 -1.97
CA PHE A 18 3.29 22.85 -2.36
C PHE A 18 3.85 21.71 -1.51
N ILE A 19 3.72 21.81 -0.18
CA ILE A 19 4.16 20.75 0.75
C ILE A 19 3.46 19.43 0.43
N LEU A 20 2.15 19.46 0.14
CA LEU A 20 1.37 18.27 -0.21
C LEU A 20 1.91 17.53 -1.44
N LEU A 21 2.31 18.26 -2.49
CA LEU A 21 2.79 17.66 -3.73
C LEU A 21 4.08 16.84 -3.58
N PHE A 22 4.90 17.15 -2.57
CA PHE A 22 6.14 16.43 -2.30
C PHE A 22 6.00 15.33 -1.25
N GLN A 23 4.81 15.13 -0.69
CA GLN A 23 4.64 14.15 0.37
C GLN A 23 4.58 12.72 -0.20
N VAL A 24 5.57 11.90 0.18
CA VAL A 24 5.67 10.50 -0.26
C VAL A 24 4.78 9.59 0.60
N ASN A 25 4.67 9.89 1.89
CA ASN A 25 3.86 9.11 2.82
C ASN A 25 2.37 9.48 2.69
N PRO A 26 1.49 8.53 2.32
CA PRO A 26 0.07 8.81 2.09
C PRO A 26 -0.66 9.28 3.34
N TYR A 27 -0.24 8.85 4.55
CA TYR A 27 -0.86 9.30 5.79
C TYR A 27 -0.57 10.77 6.06
N ASP A 28 0.68 11.19 5.89
CA ASP A 28 1.08 12.58 6.05
C ASP A 28 0.45 13.47 4.97
N ALA A 29 0.33 12.94 3.74
CA ALA A 29 -0.31 13.66 2.63
C ALA A 29 -1.79 13.96 2.95
N LEU A 30 -2.49 13.03 3.62
CA LEU A 30 -3.85 13.23 4.07
C LEU A 30 -3.97 14.28 5.18
N ILE A 31 -3.02 14.32 6.11
CA ILE A 31 -2.99 15.35 7.15
C ILE A 31 -2.78 16.73 6.51
N ILE A 32 -1.82 16.86 5.59
CA ILE A 32 -1.57 18.13 4.89
C ILE A 32 -2.78 18.51 4.04
N ARG A 33 -3.46 17.55 3.40
CA ARG A 33 -4.71 17.80 2.66
C ARG A 33 -5.81 18.35 3.57
N ALA A 34 -5.91 17.85 4.80
CA ALA A 34 -6.84 18.36 5.80
C ALA A 34 -6.54 19.81 6.18
N ILE A 35 -5.25 20.11 6.43
CA ILE A 35 -4.80 21.47 6.73
C ILE A 35 -5.10 22.41 5.56
N LEU A 36 -4.80 21.98 4.33
CA LEU A 36 -5.06 22.78 3.12
C LEU A 36 -6.52 23.21 3.02
N GLY A 37 -7.48 22.28 3.21
CA GLY A 37 -8.88 22.63 3.11
C GLY A 37 -9.43 23.35 4.35
N ALA A 38 -8.85 23.15 5.55
CA ALA A 38 -9.18 23.96 6.72
C ALA A 38 -8.76 25.43 6.51
N VAL A 39 -7.59 25.65 5.91
CA VAL A 39 -7.14 26.99 5.49
C VAL A 39 -8.06 27.54 4.40
N ALA A 40 -8.50 26.72 3.44
CA ALA A 40 -9.45 27.16 2.40
C ALA A 40 -10.79 27.61 3.00
N ALA A 41 -11.36 26.85 3.93
CA ALA A 41 -12.57 27.23 4.64
C ALA A 41 -12.40 28.55 5.42
N LEU A 42 -11.25 28.74 6.08
CA LEU A 42 -10.92 29.99 6.76
C LEU A 42 -10.85 31.17 5.78
N VAL A 43 -10.21 31.00 4.62
CA VAL A 43 -10.14 32.02 3.56
C VAL A 43 -11.56 32.41 3.10
N TYR A 44 -12.42 31.43 2.82
CA TYR A 44 -13.80 31.71 2.43
C TYR A 44 -14.57 32.47 3.51
N ALA A 45 -14.40 32.10 4.78
CA ALA A 45 -15.07 32.76 5.89
C ALA A 45 -14.61 34.23 6.04
N VAL A 46 -13.30 34.49 5.96
CA VAL A 46 -12.73 35.85 6.07
C VAL A 46 -13.15 36.73 4.89
N LEU A 47 -13.37 36.14 3.71
CA LEU A 47 -13.88 36.86 2.52
C LEU A 47 -15.41 37.06 2.53
N GLY A 48 -16.10 36.64 3.59
CA GLY A 48 -17.55 36.82 3.75
C GLY A 48 -18.41 35.75 3.05
N ALA A 49 -17.80 34.69 2.51
CA ALA A 49 -18.49 33.58 1.87
C ALA A 49 -18.77 32.45 2.88
N ALA A 50 -19.66 32.72 3.84
CA ALA A 50 -19.93 31.81 4.97
C ALA A 50 -20.47 30.44 4.52
N ASP A 51 -21.42 30.41 3.57
CA ASP A 51 -22.00 29.16 3.07
C ASP A 51 -20.95 28.30 2.35
N VAL A 52 -20.08 28.92 1.57
CA VAL A 52 -18.97 28.24 0.87
C VAL A 52 -17.98 27.68 1.89
N ALA A 53 -17.61 28.47 2.91
CA ALA A 53 -16.72 28.03 3.99
C ALA A 53 -17.27 26.79 4.72
N LEU A 54 -18.57 26.76 5.01
CA LEU A 54 -19.23 25.63 5.66
C LEU A 54 -19.17 24.37 4.76
N THR A 55 -19.44 24.51 3.46
CA THR A 55 -19.38 23.38 2.54
C THR A 55 -17.96 22.85 2.32
N GLU A 56 -16.95 23.72 2.32
CA GLU A 56 -15.55 23.31 2.26
C GLU A 56 -15.14 22.56 3.53
N ALA A 57 -15.57 23.01 4.71
CA ALA A 57 -15.29 22.35 5.97
C ALA A 57 -15.97 20.97 6.09
N LEU A 58 -17.23 20.85 5.63
CA LEU A 58 -17.99 19.61 5.78
C LEU A 58 -17.73 18.62 4.63
N VAL A 59 -17.93 19.05 3.40
CA VAL A 59 -17.86 18.18 2.22
C VAL A 59 -16.44 18.16 1.65
N GLY A 60 -15.82 19.34 1.50
CA GLY A 60 -14.50 19.50 0.89
C GLY A 60 -13.38 18.85 1.70
N THR A 61 -13.46 18.92 3.03
CA THR A 61 -12.46 18.37 3.95
C THR A 61 -12.96 17.17 4.72
N MET A 62 -13.91 17.31 5.65
CA MET A 62 -14.26 16.22 6.57
C MET A 62 -14.69 14.95 5.83
N LEU A 63 -15.65 15.03 4.90
CA LEU A 63 -16.12 13.87 4.15
C LEU A 63 -15.01 13.31 3.25
N ALA A 64 -14.34 14.17 2.47
CA ALA A 64 -13.28 13.75 1.56
C ALA A 64 -12.15 13.02 2.28
N ILE A 65 -11.64 13.57 3.40
CA ILE A 65 -10.58 12.95 4.20
C ILE A 65 -11.05 11.62 4.75
N THR A 66 -12.28 11.54 5.26
CA THR A 66 -12.82 10.28 5.81
C THR A 66 -12.82 9.18 4.75
N LEU A 67 -13.31 9.48 3.54
CA LEU A 67 -13.30 8.54 2.42
C LEU A 67 -11.88 8.15 2.00
N TYR A 68 -10.96 9.12 1.94
CA TYR A 68 -9.57 8.83 1.60
C TYR A 68 -8.86 8.01 2.67
N VAL A 69 -9.13 8.21 3.96
CA VAL A 69 -8.57 7.37 5.04
C VAL A 69 -9.03 5.93 4.86
N VAL A 70 -10.32 5.71 4.55
CA VAL A 70 -10.85 4.37 4.24
C VAL A 70 -10.15 3.78 3.02
N ALA A 71 -10.03 4.57 1.94
CA ALA A 71 -9.37 4.14 0.71
C ALA A 71 -7.91 3.74 0.97
N VAL A 72 -7.10 4.61 1.57
CA VAL A 72 -5.69 4.38 1.92
C VAL A 72 -5.54 3.14 2.82
N ARG A 73 -6.39 3.00 3.83
CA ARG A 73 -6.35 1.84 4.72
C ARG A 73 -6.65 0.53 3.97
N SER A 74 -7.57 0.56 3.01
CA SER A 74 -7.97 -0.62 2.23
C SER A 74 -7.00 -0.94 1.08
N SER A 75 -6.33 0.06 0.50
CA SER A 75 -5.49 -0.11 -0.69
C SER A 75 -4.03 -0.42 -0.38
N LEU A 76 -3.52 -0.01 0.79
CA LEU A 76 -2.12 -0.21 1.17
C LEU A 76 -1.86 -1.55 1.84
N VAL A 77 -2.33 -2.63 1.20
CA VAL A 77 -2.19 -4.00 1.70
C VAL A 77 -1.61 -4.89 0.60
N MET A 78 -0.50 -5.54 0.90
CA MET A 78 0.05 -6.64 0.12
C MET A 78 -0.46 -7.96 0.68
N ARG A 79 -1.41 -8.57 -0.02
CA ARG A 79 -1.87 -9.95 0.21
C ARG A 79 -0.86 -10.97 -0.32
N LEU A 80 -0.29 -11.78 0.57
CA LEU A 80 0.64 -12.87 0.29
C LEU A 80 -0.06 -14.21 0.56
N GLY A 81 -0.22 -15.02 -0.48
CA GLY A 81 -0.79 -16.35 -0.38
C GLY A 81 0.24 -17.38 0.12
N ILE A 82 -0.17 -18.27 1.02
CA ILE A 82 0.62 -19.40 1.51
C ILE A 82 -0.22 -20.69 1.51
N VAL A 83 0.41 -21.86 1.41
CA VAL A 83 -0.31 -23.13 1.53
C VAL A 83 -0.58 -23.44 3.01
N LYS A 84 -1.80 -23.86 3.33
CA LYS A 84 -2.22 -24.26 4.67
C LYS A 84 -1.35 -25.41 5.18
N GLY A 85 -0.90 -25.31 6.43
CA GLY A 85 0.00 -26.29 7.05
C GLY A 85 1.49 -25.95 6.92
N VAL A 86 1.87 -24.98 6.06
CA VAL A 86 3.25 -24.49 5.99
C VAL A 86 3.68 -23.80 7.29
N GLU A 87 2.74 -23.17 8.03
CA GLU A 87 3.02 -22.60 9.36
C GLU A 87 3.21 -23.65 10.46
N VAL A 88 2.56 -24.81 10.33
CA VAL A 88 2.61 -25.89 11.34
C VAL A 88 3.88 -26.73 11.18
N GLU A 89 4.42 -26.81 9.96
CA GLU A 89 5.73 -27.40 9.66
C GLU A 89 6.85 -26.34 9.54
N ALA A 90 6.58 -25.07 9.90
CA ALA A 90 7.49 -23.97 9.64
C ALA A 90 8.78 -24.09 10.45
N ASP A 91 9.83 -24.53 9.76
CA ASP A 91 11.22 -24.27 10.14
C ASP A 91 11.42 -22.79 10.48
N SER A 92 12.34 -22.51 11.40
CA SER A 92 12.72 -21.15 11.82
C SER A 92 13.09 -20.20 10.67
N ASP A 93 13.32 -20.73 9.47
CA ASP A 93 13.69 -19.97 8.28
C ASP A 93 12.48 -19.39 7.52
N PHE A 94 11.31 -20.03 7.55
CA PHE A 94 10.10 -19.46 6.92
C PHE A 94 9.62 -18.23 7.69
N THR A 95 9.62 -18.30 9.02
CA THR A 95 9.23 -17.16 9.88
C THR A 95 10.21 -15.99 9.73
N LYS A 96 11.51 -16.26 9.55
CA LYS A 96 12.52 -15.24 9.20
C LYS A 96 12.28 -14.64 7.82
N LEU A 97 11.83 -15.43 6.84
CA LEU A 97 11.49 -14.92 5.51
C LEU A 97 10.28 -13.99 5.59
N ILE A 98 9.20 -14.41 6.24
CA ILE A 98 7.98 -13.59 6.39
C ILE A 98 8.27 -12.31 7.17
N SER A 99 9.12 -12.35 8.21
CA SER A 99 9.49 -11.15 8.95
C SER A 99 10.33 -10.18 8.10
N LYS A 100 11.26 -10.69 7.27
CA LYS A 100 12.00 -9.87 6.29
C LYS A 100 11.09 -9.25 5.23
N ILE A 101 10.14 -10.02 4.70
CA ILE A 101 9.13 -9.50 3.76
C ILE A 101 8.39 -8.36 4.44
N ARG A 102 7.79 -8.61 5.62
CA ARG A 102 7.05 -7.60 6.39
C ARG A 102 7.88 -6.34 6.63
N GLN A 103 9.14 -6.48 7.02
CA GLN A 103 10.04 -5.35 7.21
C GLN A 103 10.26 -4.55 5.92
N THR A 104 10.43 -5.24 4.79
CA THR A 104 10.67 -4.63 3.48
C THR A 104 9.48 -3.79 3.03
N ILE A 105 8.28 -4.37 3.00
CA ILE A 105 7.06 -3.65 2.56
C ILE A 105 6.59 -2.56 3.54
N ASN A 106 6.90 -2.70 4.84
CA ASN A 106 6.63 -1.62 5.80
C ASN A 106 7.38 -0.32 5.45
N LYS A 107 8.58 -0.40 4.84
CA LYS A 107 9.32 0.80 4.37
C LYS A 107 8.54 1.61 3.32
N TYR A 108 7.62 0.95 2.62
CA TYR A 108 6.79 1.52 1.56
C TYR A 108 5.33 1.76 2.01
N HIS A 109 5.09 1.81 3.32
CA HIS A 109 3.77 2.05 3.93
C HIS A 109 2.70 0.99 3.59
N LEU A 110 3.11 -0.19 3.12
CA LEU A 110 2.23 -1.32 2.83
C LEU A 110 2.15 -2.26 4.03
N ARG A 111 0.95 -2.83 4.28
CA ARG A 111 0.74 -3.88 5.28
C ARG A 111 0.81 -5.25 4.64
N LEU A 112 1.43 -6.21 5.31
CA LEU A 112 1.39 -7.63 4.89
C LEU A 112 0.12 -8.29 5.41
N GLU A 113 -0.66 -8.89 4.53
CA GLU A 113 -1.75 -9.78 4.89
C GLU A 113 -1.43 -11.19 4.38
N LEU A 114 -1.41 -12.18 5.27
CA LEU A 114 -1.19 -13.58 4.92
C LEU A 114 -2.54 -14.23 4.66
N VAL A 115 -2.67 -14.91 3.51
CA VAL A 115 -3.89 -15.61 3.11
C VAL A 115 -3.56 -17.08 2.89
N GLU A 116 -4.20 -17.97 3.64
CA GLU A 116 -3.98 -19.40 3.56
C GLU A 116 -4.86 -20.06 2.49
N TYR A 117 -4.26 -20.93 1.69
CA TYR A 117 -4.95 -21.72 0.66
C TYR A 117 -4.76 -23.22 0.89
N PRO A 118 -5.75 -24.08 0.60
CA PRO A 118 -5.72 -25.49 0.97
C PRO A 118 -4.67 -26.32 0.21
N ASN A 119 -4.30 -25.91 -1.00
CA ASN A 119 -3.33 -26.62 -1.84
C ASN A 119 -2.62 -25.65 -2.80
N LYS A 120 -1.54 -26.13 -3.44
CA LYS A 120 -0.75 -25.34 -4.41
C LYS A 120 -1.57 -24.87 -5.60
N GLN A 121 -2.51 -25.69 -6.08
CA GLN A 121 -3.38 -25.34 -7.21
C GLN A 121 -4.25 -24.13 -6.84
N ALA A 122 -4.98 -24.16 -5.73
CA ALA A 122 -5.79 -23.04 -5.25
C ALA A 122 -4.97 -21.76 -5.06
N LEU A 123 -3.73 -21.90 -4.60
CA LEU A 123 -2.79 -20.78 -4.42
C LEU A 123 -2.38 -20.15 -5.76
N GLU A 124 -2.07 -20.97 -6.77
CA GLU A 124 -1.76 -20.49 -8.13
C GLU A 124 -2.98 -19.84 -8.80
N TRP A 125 -4.16 -20.45 -8.63
CA TRP A 125 -5.42 -19.90 -9.12
C TRP A 125 -5.74 -18.54 -8.47
N ALA A 126 -5.46 -18.38 -7.18
CA ALA A 126 -5.63 -17.10 -6.49
C ALA A 126 -4.69 -16.01 -7.02
N LEU A 127 -3.46 -16.37 -7.42
CA LEU A 127 -2.51 -15.44 -8.03
C LEU A 127 -2.99 -15.01 -9.43
N ILE A 128 -3.47 -15.96 -10.24
CA ILE A 128 -4.01 -15.71 -11.58
C ILE A 128 -5.30 -14.89 -11.49
N GLY A 129 -6.20 -15.24 -10.57
CA GLY A 129 -7.46 -14.54 -10.28
C GLY A 129 -7.29 -13.17 -9.65
N LYS A 130 -6.05 -12.70 -9.43
CA LYS A 130 -5.70 -11.41 -8.80
C LYS A 130 -6.20 -11.26 -7.36
N GLU A 131 -6.57 -12.36 -6.69
CA GLU A 131 -6.97 -12.34 -5.27
C GLU A 131 -5.79 -12.03 -4.36
N VAL A 132 -4.62 -12.57 -4.69
CA VAL A 132 -3.35 -12.29 -4.00
C VAL A 132 -2.37 -11.58 -4.93
N HIS A 133 -1.43 -10.85 -4.34
CA HIS A 133 -0.41 -10.10 -5.08
C HIS A 133 0.86 -10.92 -5.29
N ALA A 134 1.14 -11.82 -4.36
CA ALA A 134 2.25 -12.74 -4.38
C ALA A 134 1.88 -14.05 -3.69
N ILE A 135 2.64 -15.10 -3.98
CA ILE A 135 2.55 -16.40 -3.32
C ILE A 135 3.94 -16.84 -2.87
N CYS A 136 4.02 -17.55 -1.75
CA CYS A 136 5.26 -18.15 -1.28
C CYS A 136 5.06 -19.64 -1.05
N SER A 137 5.93 -20.46 -1.64
CA SER A 137 5.91 -21.92 -1.49
C SER A 137 7.32 -22.48 -1.35
N LYS A 138 7.47 -23.52 -0.55
CA LYS A 138 8.71 -24.30 -0.47
C LYS A 138 8.94 -25.00 -1.82
N SER A 139 10.12 -24.79 -2.40
CA SER A 139 10.52 -25.48 -3.63
C SER A 139 10.73 -26.96 -3.34
N GLU A 140 10.16 -27.83 -4.18
CA GLU A 140 10.33 -29.28 -4.09
C GLU A 140 11.70 -29.74 -4.62
N THR A 141 12.49 -28.85 -5.23
CA THR A 141 13.76 -29.18 -5.89
C THR A 141 14.95 -29.27 -4.92
N SER A 142 14.75 -29.12 -3.61
CA SER A 142 15.81 -29.35 -2.63
C SER A 142 16.14 -30.85 -2.58
N LYS A 143 17.36 -31.22 -3.01
CA LYS A 143 17.92 -32.55 -2.81
C LYS A 143 17.79 -32.95 -1.33
N PRO A 144 17.49 -34.22 -0.98
CA PRO A 144 17.51 -34.66 0.41
C PRO A 144 18.90 -34.37 1.01
N GLY A 145 18.95 -33.46 1.99
CA GLY A 145 20.20 -32.97 2.62
C GLY A 145 20.62 -31.53 2.27
N SER A 146 19.85 -30.79 1.48
CA SER A 146 20.07 -29.35 1.21
C SER A 146 19.04 -28.47 1.93
N GLU A 147 19.45 -27.27 2.35
CA GLU A 147 18.58 -26.31 3.03
C GLU A 147 17.34 -25.95 2.18
N PRO A 148 16.16 -25.72 2.82
CA PRO A 148 14.93 -25.48 2.10
C PRO A 148 15.01 -24.18 1.29
N THR A 149 14.82 -24.29 -0.03
CA THR A 149 14.73 -23.13 -0.92
C THR A 149 13.28 -22.67 -1.02
N TYR A 150 13.02 -21.38 -0.80
CA TYR A 150 11.68 -20.81 -0.93
C TYR A 150 11.53 -20.12 -2.28
N GLN A 151 10.43 -20.41 -2.97
CA GLN A 151 10.06 -19.72 -4.20
C GLN A 151 8.94 -18.72 -3.89
N THR A 152 9.18 -17.45 -4.22
CA THR A 152 8.19 -16.37 -4.08
C THR A 152 7.84 -15.86 -5.46
N SER A 153 6.59 -16.02 -5.85
CA SER A 153 6.10 -15.55 -7.15
C SER A 153 5.25 -14.30 -6.97
N ILE A 154 5.57 -13.24 -7.71
CA ILE A 154 4.95 -11.91 -7.56
C ILE A 154 4.35 -11.48 -8.89
N ARG A 155 3.09 -11.04 -8.86
CA ARG A 155 2.37 -10.56 -10.05
C ARG A 155 2.57 -9.06 -10.30
N VAL A 156 2.66 -8.27 -9.24
CA VAL A 156 2.76 -6.81 -9.35
C VAL A 156 4.21 -6.41 -9.59
N HIS A 157 4.48 -5.80 -10.76
CA HIS A 157 5.84 -5.48 -11.19
C HIS A 157 6.62 -4.64 -10.17
N ARG A 158 5.99 -3.58 -9.63
CA ARG A 158 6.64 -2.73 -8.62
C ARG A 158 6.97 -3.49 -7.33
N LEU A 159 6.10 -4.41 -6.89
CA LEU A 159 6.39 -5.25 -5.72
C LEU A 159 7.53 -6.23 -6.04
N PHE A 160 7.60 -6.74 -7.26
CA PHE A 160 8.71 -7.58 -7.70
C PHE A 160 10.04 -6.83 -7.63
N GLU A 161 10.15 -5.62 -8.17
CA GLU A 161 11.38 -4.82 -8.10
C GLU A 161 11.83 -4.56 -6.65
N ILE A 162 10.89 -4.21 -5.77
CA ILE A 162 11.15 -3.96 -4.34
C ILE A 162 11.64 -5.25 -3.66
N MET A 163 11.02 -6.39 -3.97
CA MET A 163 11.36 -7.65 -3.34
C MET A 163 12.65 -8.26 -3.91
N GLU A 164 12.94 -8.08 -5.19
CA GLU A 164 14.19 -8.52 -5.80
C GLU A 164 15.38 -7.78 -5.17
N THR A 165 15.29 -6.46 -5.01
CA THR A 165 16.37 -5.66 -4.41
C THR A 165 16.65 -6.01 -2.94
N GLU A 166 15.64 -6.41 -2.16
CA GLU A 166 15.77 -6.59 -0.71
C GLU A 166 15.78 -8.08 -0.26
N LEU A 167 15.29 -9.02 -1.08
CA LEU A 167 15.21 -10.45 -0.75
C LEU A 167 16.16 -11.36 -1.54
N THR A 168 17.00 -10.84 -2.43
CA THR A 168 18.02 -11.64 -3.12
C THR A 168 19.07 -12.13 -2.12
N SER A 169 18.79 -13.28 -1.51
CA SER A 169 19.67 -14.07 -0.66
C SER A 169 19.71 -15.47 -1.24
N ALA A 170 20.79 -16.23 -0.99
CA ALA A 170 21.03 -17.53 -1.61
C ALA A 170 19.92 -18.60 -1.41
N LYS A 171 18.92 -18.34 -0.57
CA LYS A 171 17.83 -19.25 -0.18
C LYS A 171 16.44 -18.90 -0.72
N THR A 172 16.28 -17.76 -1.40
CA THR A 172 14.97 -17.31 -1.90
C THR A 172 15.04 -16.97 -3.38
N ILE A 173 14.21 -17.66 -4.18
CA ILE A 173 14.06 -17.36 -5.61
C ILE A 173 12.80 -16.51 -5.76
N VAL A 174 12.97 -15.27 -6.25
CA VAL A 174 11.86 -14.36 -6.55
C VAL A 174 11.57 -14.46 -8.06
N THR A 175 10.32 -14.72 -8.43
CA THR A 175 9.92 -14.87 -9.83
C THR A 175 8.79 -13.90 -10.16
N TYR A 176 8.95 -13.14 -11.24
CA TYR A 176 7.89 -12.31 -11.79
C TYR A 176 6.97 -13.14 -12.68
N ILE A 177 5.66 -13.16 -12.39
CA ILE A 177 4.67 -13.85 -13.23
C ILE A 177 3.80 -12.80 -13.93
N THR A 178 3.88 -12.78 -15.26
CA THR A 178 2.94 -12.02 -16.08
C THR A 178 1.66 -12.83 -16.21
N VAL A 179 0.62 -12.46 -15.47
CA VAL A 179 -0.69 -13.08 -15.63
C VAL A 179 -1.34 -12.52 -16.90
N PRO A 180 -1.72 -13.36 -17.88
CA PRO A 180 -2.42 -12.89 -19.06
C PRO A 180 -3.73 -12.23 -18.64
N ASN A 181 -3.97 -11.02 -19.14
CA ASN A 181 -5.13 -10.24 -18.76
C ASN A 181 -6.39 -10.91 -19.33
N LEU A 182 -7.13 -11.63 -18.48
CA LEU A 182 -8.46 -12.19 -18.77
C LEU A 182 -9.53 -11.06 -18.83
N GLU A 183 -9.19 -9.91 -19.40
CA GLU A 183 -10.17 -8.89 -19.81
C GLU A 183 -10.74 -9.30 -21.16
N GLY A 184 -11.49 -10.40 -21.14
CA GLY A 184 -12.35 -10.81 -22.24
C GLY A 184 -13.56 -9.88 -22.32
N LYS A 185 -13.71 -9.22 -23.48
CA LYS A 185 -14.93 -8.65 -24.06
C LYS A 185 -16.22 -8.89 -23.26
N HIS A 186 -16.78 -7.83 -22.70
CA HIS A 186 -18.22 -7.67 -22.56
C HIS A 186 -18.61 -6.28 -23.08
#